data_AF-A0A6B3LVI1-F1
#
_entry.id   AF-A0A6B3LVI1-F1
#
_cell.length_a   1.000
_cell.length_b   1.000
_cell.length_c   1.000
_cell.angle_alpha   90.00
_cell.angle_beta   90.00
_cell.angle_gamma   90.00
#
_symmetry.space_group_name_H-M   'P 1'
#
loop_
_entity.id
_entity.type
_entity.pdbx_description
1 polymer ?
#
loop_
_entity_poly.entity_id
_entity_poly.type
_entity_poly.pdbx_seq_one_letter_code
_entity_poly.pdbx_strand_id
1 'polypeptide(L)'
;MIKFLVNVLVFVLDNLYKDRSYPRFYVLETVARVPYFAYTSVLHFYETVGLWRKCNWLKVHFAESWNEMHHLLIMESLGGNEYLIDRFLAHFCATLYFWILVVVYAVAPMAAYQFMEEVESHAYHTYDKFVRQHGEELKTQPAPEVALKYYGEGDIYMFDAFQTAQAIELRRPTINNLYDVFVAIRDDELEHVKTMTACQEPGTDLDFKGTKSPEKELV
;
A
#
# COMPACT_ATOMS: atom_id res chain seq x y z
N MET A 1 14.93 16.58 1.73
CA MET A 1 15.21 15.79 2.95
C MET A 1 14.53 14.43 2.89
N ILE A 2 13.21 14.35 2.69
CA ILE A 2 12.46 13.08 2.59
C ILE A 2 13.00 12.15 1.49
N LYS A 3 13.14 12.62 0.24
CA LYS A 3 13.71 11.81 -0.86
C LYS A 3 15.09 11.23 -0.55
N PHE A 4 15.91 11.96 0.20
CA PHE A 4 17.24 11.49 0.61
C PHE A 4 17.13 10.31 1.59
N LEU A 5 16.23 10.38 2.56
CA LEU A 5 16.00 9.31 3.53
C LEU A 5 15.45 8.05 2.84
N VAL A 6 14.48 8.21 1.94
CA VAL A 6 13.93 7.10 1.13
C VAL A 6 15.04 6.47 0.30
N ASN A 7 15.85 7.25 -0.40
CA ASN A 7 16.95 6.73 -1.21
C ASN A 7 18.01 5.98 -0.38
N VAL A 8 18.31 6.45 0.84
CA VAL A 8 19.25 5.75 1.75
C VAL A 8 18.65 4.42 2.21
N LEU A 9 17.38 4.40 2.60
CA LEU A 9 16.69 3.18 3.01
C LEU A 9 16.69 2.15 1.88
N VAL A 10 16.30 2.58 0.68
CA VAL A 10 16.30 1.76 -0.54
C VAL A 10 17.69 1.21 -0.81
N PHE A 11 18.73 2.05 -0.79
CA PHE A 11 20.10 1.62 -1.04
C PHE A 11 20.53 0.54 -0.04
N VAL A 12 20.20 0.69 1.25
CA VAL A 12 20.53 -0.31 2.27
C VAL A 12 19.79 -1.63 1.99
N LEU A 13 18.50 -1.58 1.67
CA LEU A 13 17.70 -2.77 1.39
C LEU A 13 18.14 -3.49 0.10
N ASP A 14 18.47 -2.73 -0.95
CA ASP A 14 18.97 -3.29 -2.22
C ASP A 14 20.29 -4.05 -2.04
N ASN A 15 21.17 -3.55 -1.17
CA ASN A 15 22.42 -4.23 -0.87
C ASN A 15 22.22 -5.42 0.08
N LEU A 16 21.35 -5.30 1.09
CA LEU A 16 21.08 -6.35 2.06
C LEU A 16 20.38 -7.57 1.44
N TYR A 17 19.48 -7.32 0.49
CA TYR A 17 18.67 -8.34 -0.17
C TYR A 17 19.06 -8.60 -1.63
N LYS A 18 20.33 -8.37 -1.96
CA LYS A 18 20.84 -8.69 -3.28
C LYS A 18 20.53 -10.15 -3.63
N ASP A 19 19.93 -10.36 -4.81
CA ASP A 19 19.51 -11.67 -5.33
C ASP A 19 18.45 -12.41 -4.46
N ARG A 20 17.83 -11.72 -3.48
CA ARG A 20 16.78 -12.25 -2.59
C ARG A 20 15.49 -11.44 -2.72
N SER A 21 14.88 -11.50 -3.90
CA SER A 21 13.75 -10.64 -4.28
C SER A 21 12.52 -10.84 -3.36
N TYR A 22 12.07 -12.07 -3.11
CA TYR A 22 10.88 -12.29 -2.29
C TYR A 22 11.07 -11.89 -0.81
N PRO A 23 12.21 -12.17 -0.15
CA PRO A 23 12.48 -11.60 1.18
C PRO A 23 12.53 -10.07 1.19
N ARG A 24 13.08 -9.43 0.14
CA ARG A 24 13.06 -7.96 0.00
C ARG A 24 11.64 -7.44 -0.03
N PHE A 25 10.81 -8.00 -0.92
CA PHE A 25 9.41 -7.61 -1.03
C PHE A 25 8.66 -7.86 0.27
N TYR A 26 8.79 -9.02 0.90
CA TYR A 26 8.18 -9.30 2.21
C TYR A 26 8.47 -8.22 3.26
N VAL A 27 9.73 -7.77 3.38
CA VAL A 27 10.09 -6.70 4.32
C VAL A 27 9.46 -5.37 3.93
N LEU A 28 9.47 -5.03 2.64
CA LEU A 28 8.85 -3.81 2.12
C LEU A 28 7.33 -3.80 2.36
N GLU A 29 6.62 -4.86 1.95
CA GLU A 29 5.17 -5.02 2.13
C GLU A 29 4.76 -4.99 3.61
N THR A 30 5.59 -5.54 4.50
CA THR A 30 5.33 -5.48 5.96
C THR A 30 5.35 -4.04 6.48
N VAL A 31 6.19 -3.18 5.88
CA VAL A 31 6.37 -1.78 6.25
C VAL A 31 5.38 -0.87 5.50
N ALA A 32 5.06 -1.18 4.24
CA ALA A 32 4.19 -0.38 3.37
C ALA A 32 2.73 -0.30 3.85
N ARG A 33 2.22 -1.37 4.49
CA ARG A 33 0.88 -1.33 5.13
C ARG A 33 0.77 -0.40 6.35
N VAL A 34 1.89 -0.06 7.01
CA VAL A 34 1.90 0.66 8.30
C VAL A 34 1.38 2.11 8.22
N PRO A 35 1.78 2.93 7.23
CA PRO A 35 1.25 4.27 7.00
C PRO A 35 -0.28 4.34 7.05
N TYR A 36 -0.95 3.49 6.29
CA TYR A 36 -2.40 3.48 6.19
C TYR A 36 -3.06 3.12 7.53
N PHE A 37 -2.47 2.19 8.29
CA PHE A 37 -2.91 1.88 9.65
C PHE A 37 -2.69 3.05 10.62
N ALA A 38 -1.58 3.79 10.50
CA ALA A 38 -1.33 4.99 11.29
C ALA A 38 -2.36 6.09 10.96
N TYR A 39 -2.66 6.31 9.68
CA TYR A 39 -3.59 7.34 9.24
C TYR A 39 -5.02 7.06 9.71
N THR A 40 -5.49 5.82 9.56
CA THR A 40 -6.79 5.39 10.06
C THR A 40 -6.89 5.49 11.59
N SER A 41 -5.81 5.20 12.31
CA SER A 41 -5.75 5.35 13.77
C SER A 41 -5.91 6.81 14.22
N VAL A 42 -5.20 7.73 13.56
CA VAL A 42 -5.31 9.18 13.85
C VAL A 42 -6.68 9.72 13.46
N LEU A 43 -7.22 9.33 12.30
CA LEU A 43 -8.57 9.73 11.87
C LEU A 43 -9.64 9.24 12.85
N HIS A 44 -9.57 7.98 13.30
CA HIS A 44 -10.46 7.46 14.36
C HIS A 44 -10.31 8.24 15.66
N PHE A 45 -9.08 8.58 16.07
CA PHE A 45 -8.85 9.36 17.27
C PHE A 45 -9.50 10.74 17.17
N TYR A 46 -9.33 11.44 16.04
CA TYR A 46 -9.99 12.73 15.78
C TYR A 46 -11.51 12.65 15.85
N GLU A 47 -12.11 11.57 15.34
CA GLU A 47 -13.54 11.32 15.47
C GLU A 47 -13.95 11.11 16.93
N THR A 48 -13.17 10.32 17.67
CA THR A 48 -13.41 10.00 19.09
C THR A 48 -13.41 11.24 19.97
N VAL A 49 -12.49 12.17 19.73
CA VAL A 49 -12.40 13.43 20.50
C VAL A 49 -13.26 14.57 19.91
N GLY A 50 -14.07 14.28 18.90
CA GLY A 50 -15.01 15.25 18.30
C GLY A 50 -14.36 16.35 17.48
N LEU A 51 -13.11 16.18 17.04
CA LEU A 51 -12.41 17.15 16.20
C LEU A 51 -13.02 17.15 14.80
N TRP A 52 -12.79 16.09 14.03
CA TRP A 52 -13.22 15.95 12.63
C TRP A 52 -13.82 14.57 12.35
N ARG A 53 -14.66 14.50 11.32
CA ARG A 53 -15.22 13.24 10.78
C ARG A 53 -14.92 13.18 9.28
N LYS A 54 -14.20 12.14 8.85
CA LYS A 54 -13.74 11.96 7.47
C LYS A 54 -13.93 10.49 7.07
N CYS A 55 -15.17 10.01 7.03
CA CYS A 55 -15.47 8.59 6.81
C CYS A 55 -14.92 8.05 5.49
N ASN A 56 -14.92 8.86 4.43
CA ASN A 56 -14.38 8.47 3.12
C ASN A 56 -12.86 8.24 3.17
N TRP A 57 -12.15 9.07 3.93
CA TRP A 57 -10.70 8.94 4.12
C TRP A 57 -10.35 7.70 4.91
N LEU A 58 -11.11 7.44 5.97
CA LEU A 58 -10.97 6.23 6.79
C LEU A 58 -11.21 4.97 5.94
N LYS A 59 -12.25 4.97 5.10
CA LYS A 59 -12.55 3.86 4.19
C LYS A 59 -11.42 3.63 3.17
N VAL A 60 -10.94 4.68 2.50
CA VAL A 60 -9.88 4.57 1.49
C VAL A 60 -8.59 4.07 2.12
N HIS A 61 -8.12 4.69 3.21
CA HIS A 61 -6.89 4.24 3.87
C HIS A 61 -7.02 2.83 4.45
N PHE A 62 -8.21 2.42 4.90
CA PHE A 62 -8.43 1.02 5.28
C PHE A 62 -8.31 0.07 4.07
N ALA A 63 -8.87 0.46 2.92
CA ALA A 63 -8.75 -0.31 1.69
C ALA A 63 -7.30 -0.40 1.16
N GLU A 64 -6.53 0.68 1.28
CA GLU A 64 -5.10 0.70 0.98
C GLU A 64 -4.33 -0.26 1.90
N SER A 65 -4.55 -0.18 3.22
CA SER A 65 -3.96 -1.13 4.18
C SER A 65 -4.36 -2.58 3.89
N TRP A 66 -5.56 -2.80 3.36
CA TRP A 66 -6.05 -4.13 3.00
C TRP A 66 -5.37 -4.66 1.73
N ASN A 67 -5.10 -3.81 0.74
CA ASN A 67 -4.37 -4.16 -0.48
C ASN A 67 -2.93 -4.58 -0.16
N GLU A 68 -2.20 -3.75 0.56
CA GLU A 68 -0.83 -4.02 1.04
C GLU A 68 -0.72 -5.31 1.86
N MET A 69 -1.74 -5.61 2.68
CA MET A 69 -1.80 -6.89 3.40
C MET A 69 -1.83 -8.09 2.44
N HIS A 70 -2.54 -7.99 1.31
CA HIS A 70 -2.59 -9.09 0.35
C HIS A 70 -1.29 -9.22 -0.43
N HIS A 71 -0.61 -8.11 -0.75
CA HIS A 71 0.75 -8.15 -1.30
C HIS A 71 1.70 -8.86 -0.33
N LEU A 72 1.65 -8.53 0.96
CA LEU A 72 2.42 -9.23 2.00
C LEU A 72 2.13 -10.75 2.01
N LEU A 73 0.86 -11.15 2.04
CA LEU A 73 0.48 -12.58 2.05
C LEU A 73 0.96 -13.30 0.78
N ILE A 74 0.95 -12.63 -0.37
CA ILE A 74 1.54 -13.16 -1.62
C ILE A 74 3.03 -13.40 -1.41
N MET A 75 3.78 -12.43 -0.88
CA MET A 75 5.22 -12.60 -0.63
C MET A 75 5.50 -13.71 0.39
N GLU A 76 4.69 -13.87 1.43
CA GLU A 76 4.79 -14.99 2.37
C GLU A 76 4.56 -16.34 1.68
N SER A 77 3.58 -16.43 0.77
CA SER A 77 3.32 -17.66 0.02
C SER A 77 4.46 -18.04 -0.94
N LEU A 78 5.28 -17.07 -1.34
CA LEU A 78 6.46 -17.23 -2.17
C LEU A 78 7.76 -17.46 -1.35
N GLY A 79 7.67 -17.64 -0.03
CA GLY A 79 8.82 -17.88 0.85
C GLY A 79 9.54 -16.61 1.31
N GLY A 80 8.94 -15.43 1.14
CA GLY A 80 9.55 -14.15 1.58
C GLY A 80 9.82 -14.07 3.08
N ASN A 81 9.10 -14.85 3.90
CA ASN A 81 9.23 -14.86 5.37
C ASN A 81 10.01 -16.07 5.93
N GLU A 82 10.71 -16.83 5.09
CA GLU A 82 11.45 -18.05 5.49
C GLU A 82 12.44 -17.77 6.64
N TYR A 83 13.18 -16.66 6.56
CA TYR A 83 14.27 -16.37 7.48
C TYR A 83 13.80 -15.58 8.70
N LEU A 84 14.23 -16.01 9.88
CA LEU A 84 13.89 -15.36 11.16
C LEU A 84 14.39 -13.91 11.24
N ILE A 85 15.56 -13.63 10.66
CA ILE A 85 16.14 -12.30 10.69
C ILE A 85 15.34 -11.28 9.88
N ASP A 86 14.77 -11.70 8.74
CA ASP A 86 13.94 -10.85 7.89
C ASP A 86 12.61 -10.54 8.58
N ARG A 87 12.00 -11.55 9.20
CA ARG A 87 10.81 -11.37 10.05
C ARG A 87 11.08 -10.41 11.21
N PHE A 88 12.19 -10.59 11.92
CA PHE A 88 12.54 -9.71 13.04
C PHE A 88 12.74 -8.27 12.56
N LEU A 89 13.50 -8.07 11.48
CA LEU A 89 13.75 -6.76 10.89
C LEU A 89 12.43 -6.09 10.46
N ALA A 90 11.59 -6.81 9.72
CA ALA A 90 10.32 -6.31 9.23
C ALA A 90 9.41 -5.85 10.39
N HIS A 91 9.20 -6.68 11.41
CA HIS A 91 8.35 -6.34 12.54
C HIS A 91 8.92 -5.20 13.40
N PHE A 92 10.24 -5.19 13.63
CA PHE A 92 10.89 -4.12 14.40
C PHE A 92 10.77 -2.77 13.68
N CYS A 93 11.09 -2.74 12.38
CA CYS A 93 10.96 -1.54 11.55
C CYS A 93 9.51 -1.07 11.48
N ALA A 94 8.56 -1.98 11.21
CA ALA A 94 7.14 -1.64 11.17
C ALA A 94 6.63 -1.03 12.49
N THR A 95 7.06 -1.57 13.63
CA THR A 95 6.65 -1.08 14.96
C THR A 95 7.17 0.32 15.23
N LEU A 96 8.45 0.59 14.96
CA LEU A 96 9.01 1.94 15.13
C LEU A 96 8.38 2.92 14.16
N TYR A 97 8.19 2.49 12.91
CA TYR A 97 7.65 3.31 11.84
C TYR A 97 6.21 3.74 12.13
N PHE A 98 5.39 2.85 12.69
CA PHE A 98 4.02 3.17 13.11
C PHE A 98 3.96 4.39 14.03
N TRP A 99 4.73 4.39 15.12
CA TRP A 99 4.71 5.49 16.09
C TRP A 99 5.21 6.81 15.49
N ILE A 100 6.20 6.76 14.61
CA ILE A 100 6.68 7.93 13.88
C ILE A 100 5.56 8.50 13.00
N LEU A 101 4.89 7.65 12.21
CA LEU A 101 3.84 8.09 11.29
C LEU A 101 2.59 8.60 12.01
N VAL A 102 2.23 8.03 13.16
CA VAL A 102 1.14 8.56 13.99
C VAL A 102 1.41 10.01 14.35
N VAL A 103 2.64 10.33 14.80
CA VAL A 103 3.02 11.71 15.15
C VAL A 103 3.09 12.61 13.92
N VAL A 104 3.74 12.15 12.85
CA VAL A 104 3.90 12.93 11.61
C VAL A 104 2.55 13.25 10.99
N TYR A 105 1.65 12.27 10.88
CA TYR A 105 0.34 12.48 10.29
C TYR A 105 -0.56 13.35 11.18
N ALA A 106 -0.47 13.22 12.51
CA ALA A 106 -1.24 14.05 13.42
C ALA A 106 -0.81 15.53 13.42
N VAL A 107 0.44 15.84 13.09
CA VAL A 107 0.99 17.22 13.08
C VAL A 107 1.03 17.81 11.68
N ALA A 108 1.39 17.01 10.68
CA ALA A 108 1.67 17.43 9.31
C ALA A 108 1.17 16.38 8.29
N PRO A 109 -0.16 16.21 8.14
CA PRO A 109 -0.74 15.19 7.26
C PRO A 109 -0.31 15.35 5.80
N MET A 110 -0.14 16.60 5.32
CA MET A 110 0.37 16.88 3.97
C MET A 110 1.78 16.32 3.75
N ALA A 111 2.67 16.42 4.74
CA ALA A 111 4.02 15.88 4.64
C ALA A 111 3.99 14.34 4.67
N ALA A 112 3.03 13.75 5.38
CA ALA A 112 2.83 12.30 5.39
C ALA A 112 2.38 11.78 4.02
N TYR A 113 1.42 12.45 3.36
CA TYR A 113 0.99 12.08 2.01
C TYR A 113 2.09 12.26 0.96
N GLN A 114 2.85 13.35 1.01
CA GLN A 114 4.03 13.53 0.15
C GLN A 114 5.08 12.45 0.36
N PHE A 115 5.29 12.04 1.62
CA PHE A 115 6.21 10.96 1.93
C PHE A 115 5.73 9.65 1.31
N MET A 116 4.44 9.32 1.44
CA MET A 116 3.90 8.10 0.88
C MET A 116 3.88 8.09 -0.63
N GLU A 117 3.50 9.19 -1.29
CA GLU A 117 3.59 9.30 -2.75
C GLU A 117 4.98 8.88 -3.28
N GLU A 118 6.06 9.32 -2.62
CA GLU A 118 7.43 8.95 -3.01
C GLU A 118 7.75 7.48 -2.72
N VAL A 119 7.24 6.91 -1.62
CA VAL A 119 7.41 5.49 -1.30
C VAL A 119 6.71 4.61 -2.32
N GLU A 120 5.45 4.89 -2.65
CA GLU A 120 4.66 4.09 -3.59
C GLU A 120 5.16 4.26 -5.03
N SER A 121 5.62 5.47 -5.37
CA SER A 121 6.31 5.68 -6.64
C SER A 121 7.56 4.82 -6.72
N HIS A 122 8.33 4.70 -5.63
CA HIS A 122 9.49 3.84 -5.60
C HIS A 122 9.13 2.34 -5.66
N ALA A 123 8.06 1.92 -4.99
CA ALA A 123 7.53 0.55 -5.03
C ALA A 123 7.11 0.18 -6.46
N TYR A 124 6.34 1.04 -7.13
CA TYR A 124 5.96 0.89 -8.55
C TYR A 124 7.17 0.62 -9.43
N HIS A 125 8.20 1.47 -9.36
CA HIS A 125 9.40 1.31 -10.19
C HIS A 125 10.19 0.04 -9.84
N THR A 126 10.16 -0.38 -8.57
CA THR A 126 10.80 -1.61 -8.13
C THR A 126 10.11 -2.83 -8.73
N TYR A 127 8.78 -2.89 -8.68
CA TYR A 127 8.01 -3.97 -9.29
C TYR A 127 8.11 -3.95 -10.82
N ASP A 128 8.04 -2.78 -11.46
CA ASP A 128 8.18 -2.67 -12.92
C ASP A 128 9.55 -3.19 -13.39
N LYS A 129 10.62 -2.85 -12.66
CA LYS A 129 11.95 -3.39 -12.93
C LYS A 129 12.00 -4.90 -12.76
N PHE A 130 11.42 -5.44 -11.67
CA PHE A 130 11.40 -6.87 -11.40
C PHE A 130 10.67 -7.65 -12.50
N VAL A 131 9.47 -7.19 -12.89
CA VAL A 131 8.67 -7.77 -13.97
C VAL A 131 9.42 -7.75 -15.31
N ARG A 132 10.12 -6.66 -15.63
CA ARG A 132 10.94 -6.57 -16.86
C ARG A 132 12.14 -7.53 -16.84
N GLN A 133 12.75 -7.76 -15.68
CA GLN A 133 13.95 -8.58 -15.56
C GLN A 133 13.64 -10.08 -15.50
N HIS A 134 12.55 -10.46 -14.83
CA HIS A 134 12.20 -11.86 -14.56
C HIS A 134 10.97 -12.34 -15.35
N GLY A 135 10.43 -11.53 -16.26
CA GLY A 135 9.11 -11.75 -16.82
C GLY A 135 8.92 -13.10 -17.53
N GLU A 136 9.91 -13.56 -18.29
CA GLU A 136 9.83 -14.86 -18.97
C GLU A 136 9.83 -16.03 -17.97
N GLU A 137 10.59 -15.94 -16.88
CA GLU A 137 10.61 -16.95 -15.83
C GLU A 137 9.27 -16.98 -15.09
N LEU A 138 8.75 -15.80 -14.70
CA LEU A 138 7.50 -15.66 -13.95
C LEU A 138 6.30 -16.20 -14.74
N LYS A 139 6.28 -16.08 -16.08
CA LYS A 139 5.22 -16.66 -16.93
C LYS A 139 5.13 -18.18 -16.86
N THR A 140 6.23 -18.86 -16.50
CA THR A 140 6.26 -20.33 -16.38
C THR A 140 5.79 -20.84 -15.02
N GLN A 141 5.65 -19.94 -14.04
CA GLN A 141 5.28 -20.28 -12.67
C GLN A 141 3.78 -20.09 -12.43
N PRO A 142 3.14 -20.98 -11.66
CA PRO A 142 1.73 -20.84 -11.34
C PRO A 142 1.50 -19.63 -10.42
N ALA A 143 0.33 -19.00 -10.55
CA ALA A 143 -0.10 -17.96 -9.62
C ALA A 143 -0.38 -18.58 -8.23
N PRO A 144 0.06 -17.95 -7.13
CA PRO A 144 -0.26 -18.42 -5.78
C PRO A 144 -1.76 -18.36 -5.51
N GLU A 145 -2.28 -19.33 -4.74
CA GLU A 145 -3.71 -19.42 -4.40
C GLU A 145 -4.23 -18.15 -3.72
N VAL A 146 -3.41 -17.50 -2.90
CA VAL A 146 -3.75 -16.24 -2.23
C VAL A 146 -3.97 -15.09 -3.23
N ALA A 147 -3.18 -15.02 -4.31
CA ALA A 147 -3.33 -14.01 -5.35
C ALA A 147 -4.59 -14.27 -6.19
N LEU A 148 -4.85 -15.52 -6.55
CA LEU A 148 -6.06 -15.93 -7.27
C LEU A 148 -7.32 -15.57 -6.48
N LYS A 149 -7.32 -15.85 -5.18
CA LYS A 149 -8.42 -15.44 -4.29
C LYS A 149 -8.55 -13.94 -4.23
N TYR A 150 -7.47 -13.20 -3.99
CA TYR A 150 -7.55 -11.75 -3.84
C TYR A 150 -8.08 -11.03 -5.10
N TYR A 151 -7.48 -11.32 -6.26
CA TYR A 151 -7.80 -10.61 -7.50
C TYR A 151 -9.00 -11.21 -8.26
N GLY A 152 -9.33 -12.50 -8.04
CA GLY A 152 -10.39 -13.21 -8.78
C GLY A 152 -11.68 -13.46 -7.99
N GLU A 153 -11.58 -13.92 -6.75
CA GLU A 153 -12.73 -14.38 -5.93
C GLU A 153 -12.97 -13.52 -4.67
N GLY A 154 -12.15 -12.49 -4.49
CA GLY A 154 -11.99 -11.79 -3.23
C GLY A 154 -13.10 -10.79 -2.94
N ASP A 155 -12.98 -10.11 -1.81
CA ASP A 155 -13.87 -9.00 -1.48
C ASP A 155 -13.63 -7.82 -2.44
N ILE A 156 -14.44 -7.78 -3.50
CA ILE A 156 -14.44 -6.73 -4.52
C ILE A 156 -14.72 -5.36 -3.89
N TYR A 157 -15.38 -5.29 -2.73
CA TYR A 157 -15.72 -4.02 -2.11
C TYR A 157 -14.48 -3.24 -1.65
N MET A 158 -13.51 -3.92 -1.01
CA MET A 158 -12.23 -3.30 -0.62
C MET A 158 -11.37 -3.02 -1.86
N PHE A 159 -11.35 -3.95 -2.82
CA PHE A 159 -10.64 -3.75 -4.08
C PHE A 159 -11.22 -2.57 -4.90
N ASP A 160 -12.49 -2.25 -4.74
CA ASP A 160 -13.10 -1.10 -5.37
C ASP A 160 -12.87 0.20 -4.61
N ALA A 161 -12.71 0.10 -3.30
CA ALA A 161 -12.55 1.26 -2.43
C ALA A 161 -11.14 1.86 -2.52
N PHE A 162 -10.10 1.07 -2.81
CA PHE A 162 -8.73 1.60 -2.98
C PHE A 162 -8.52 2.25 -4.37
N GLN A 163 -9.34 1.91 -5.37
CA GLN A 163 -9.25 2.48 -6.71
C GLN A 163 -9.91 3.85 -6.77
N THR A 164 -9.16 4.85 -6.36
CA THR A 164 -9.63 6.24 -6.23
C THR A 164 -9.57 7.03 -7.53
N ALA A 165 -8.81 6.57 -8.52
CA ALA A 165 -8.76 7.21 -9.82
C ALA A 165 -10.17 7.26 -10.43
N GLN A 166 -10.59 8.41 -10.94
CA GLN A 166 -11.88 8.59 -11.65
C GLN A 166 -11.87 7.92 -13.04
N ALA A 167 -11.39 6.69 -13.12
CA ALA A 167 -11.46 5.88 -14.33
C ALA A 167 -12.93 5.52 -14.62
N ILE A 168 -13.27 5.45 -15.90
CA ILE A 168 -14.63 5.11 -16.36
C ILE A 168 -15.02 3.70 -15.90
N GLU A 169 -14.03 2.81 -15.77
CA GLU A 169 -14.21 1.43 -15.30
C GLU A 169 -13.16 1.10 -14.24
N LEU A 170 -13.59 0.32 -13.25
CA LEU A 170 -12.70 -0.18 -12.20
C LEU A 170 -11.85 -1.32 -12.76
N ARG A 171 -10.57 -1.33 -12.39
CA ARG A 171 -9.62 -2.38 -12.76
C ARG A 171 -10.08 -3.72 -12.20
N ARG A 172 -9.93 -4.76 -13.03
CA ARG A 172 -10.18 -6.17 -12.71
C ARG A 172 -9.08 -7.01 -13.33
N PRO A 173 -7.92 -7.13 -12.68
CA PRO A 173 -6.81 -7.91 -13.24
C PRO A 173 -7.20 -9.39 -13.39
N THR A 174 -6.83 -9.99 -14.52
CA THR A 174 -6.99 -11.43 -14.76
C THR A 174 -5.67 -12.11 -14.49
N ILE A 175 -5.66 -13.09 -13.58
CA ILE A 175 -4.44 -13.74 -13.10
C ILE A 175 -4.37 -15.17 -13.66
N ASN A 176 -3.39 -15.45 -14.52
CA ASN A 176 -3.17 -16.79 -15.08
C ASN A 176 -1.86 -17.43 -14.57
N ASN A 177 -0.85 -16.60 -14.31
CA ASN A 177 0.49 -17.04 -13.91
C ASN A 177 1.09 -16.03 -12.92
N LEU A 178 2.29 -16.32 -12.41
CA LEU A 178 2.95 -15.45 -11.45
C LEU A 178 3.34 -14.09 -12.04
N TYR A 179 3.59 -14.00 -13.35
CA TYR A 179 3.84 -12.71 -14.02
C TYR A 179 2.63 -11.77 -13.90
N ASP A 180 1.42 -12.27 -14.12
CA ASP A 180 0.19 -11.48 -14.01
C ASP A 180 -0.01 -10.95 -12.58
N VAL A 181 0.41 -11.73 -11.56
CA VAL A 181 0.37 -11.30 -10.15
C VAL A 181 1.28 -10.10 -9.92
N PHE A 182 2.54 -10.16 -10.34
CA PHE A 182 3.47 -9.04 -10.15
C PHE A 182 3.10 -7.81 -10.98
N VAL A 183 2.48 -7.99 -12.15
CA VAL A 183 1.88 -6.87 -12.92
C VAL A 183 0.72 -6.26 -12.14
N ALA A 184 -0.14 -7.08 -11.54
CA ALA A 184 -1.28 -6.60 -10.77
C ALA A 184 -0.85 -5.82 -9.51
N ILE A 185 0.19 -6.28 -8.82
CA ILE A 185 0.81 -5.58 -7.68
C ILE A 185 1.41 -4.26 -8.15
N ARG A 186 2.24 -4.27 -9.19
CA ARG A 186 2.80 -3.03 -9.77
C ARG A 186 1.71 -2.00 -10.06
N ASP A 187 0.61 -2.42 -10.66
CA ASP A 187 -0.47 -1.51 -11.01
C ASP A 187 -1.26 -1.04 -9.78
N ASP A 188 -1.32 -1.84 -8.70
CA ASP A 188 -1.84 -1.39 -7.39
C ASP A 188 -0.99 -0.26 -6.81
N GLU A 189 0.35 -0.39 -6.82
CA GLU A 189 1.26 0.67 -6.35
C GLU A 189 0.99 2.01 -7.05
N LEU A 190 0.65 1.95 -8.34
CA LEU A 190 0.32 3.15 -9.10
C LEU A 190 -1.02 3.76 -8.67
N GLU A 191 -2.00 2.96 -8.25
CA GLU A 191 -3.24 3.47 -7.65
C GLU A 191 -2.97 4.13 -6.29
N HIS A 192 -2.08 3.57 -5.47
CA HIS A 192 -1.64 4.21 -4.23
C HIS A 192 -1.02 5.60 -4.50
N VAL A 193 -0.13 5.72 -5.49
CA VAL A 193 0.44 7.03 -5.90
C VAL A 193 -0.66 8.03 -6.27
N LYS A 194 -1.67 7.61 -7.05
CA LYS A 194 -2.79 8.48 -7.44
C LYS A 194 -3.59 8.92 -6.22
N THR A 195 -3.88 8.01 -5.29
CA THR A 195 -4.59 8.33 -4.04
C THR A 195 -3.80 9.33 -3.20
N MET A 196 -2.49 9.12 -3.02
CA MET A 196 -1.62 10.03 -2.24
C MET A 196 -1.51 11.40 -2.89
N THR A 197 -1.51 11.46 -4.23
CA THR A 197 -1.55 12.73 -4.98
C THR A 197 -2.87 13.47 -4.73
N ALA A 198 -4.01 12.78 -4.85
CA ALA A 198 -5.33 13.37 -4.64
C ALA A 198 -5.52 13.86 -3.19
N CYS A 199 -4.99 13.15 -2.20
CA CYS A 199 -5.01 13.55 -0.79
C CYS A 199 -4.31 14.89 -0.51
N GLN A 200 -3.45 15.35 -1.42
CA GLN A 200 -2.73 16.62 -1.29
C GLN A 200 -3.47 17.81 -1.90
N GLU A 201 -4.50 17.57 -2.71
CA GLU A 201 -5.24 18.64 -3.35
C GLU A 201 -6.22 19.32 -2.36
N PRO A 202 -6.23 20.68 -2.29
CA PRO A 202 -7.17 21.39 -1.44
C PRO A 202 -8.62 21.11 -1.85
N GLY A 203 -9.44 20.68 -0.89
CA GLY A 203 -10.88 20.46 -1.12
C GLY A 203 -11.24 19.07 -1.63
N THR A 204 -10.28 18.16 -1.79
CA THR A 204 -10.55 16.76 -2.11
C THR A 204 -11.38 16.09 -1.01
N ASP A 205 -12.51 15.52 -1.40
CA ASP A 205 -13.16 14.45 -0.64
C ASP A 205 -12.92 13.14 -1.39
N LEU A 206 -12.51 12.09 -0.68
CA LEU A 206 -12.23 10.78 -1.29
C LEU A 206 -13.54 10.01 -1.60
N ASP A 207 -14.65 10.73 -1.79
CA ASP A 207 -15.94 10.21 -2.20
C ASP A 207 -16.01 10.02 -3.72
N PHE A 208 -15.13 9.16 -4.24
CA PHE A 208 -15.02 8.95 -5.69
C PHE A 208 -16.25 8.24 -6.30
N LYS A 209 -17.24 7.84 -5.49
CA LYS A 209 -18.51 7.22 -5.92
C LYS A 209 -19.77 8.04 -5.57
N GLY A 210 -19.62 9.27 -5.05
CA GLY A 210 -20.75 10.20 -4.82
C GLY A 210 -21.68 9.86 -3.66
N THR A 211 -21.26 9.00 -2.73
CA THR A 211 -21.92 8.85 -1.43
C THR A 211 -21.45 9.98 -0.51
N LYS A 212 -22.09 11.16 -0.63
CA LYS A 212 -21.79 12.30 0.24
C LYS A 212 -21.63 11.81 1.68
N SER A 213 -20.46 12.07 2.27
CA SER A 213 -20.28 11.88 3.71
C SER A 213 -21.44 12.59 4.40
N PRO A 214 -22.10 11.98 5.40
CA PRO A 214 -23.10 12.70 6.18
C PRO A 214 -22.41 13.95 6.73
N GLU A 215 -22.80 15.12 6.22
CA GLU A 215 -22.41 16.40 6.78
C GLU A 215 -22.85 16.40 8.24
N LYS A 216 -22.10 17.09 9.10
CA LYS A 216 -22.35 17.21 10.54
C LYS A 216 -23.83 17.55 10.83
N GLU A 217 -24.67 16.55 10.99
CA GLU A 217 -25.80 16.62 11.91
C GLU A 217 -25.22 16.31 13.29
N LEU A 218 -24.60 17.34 13.87
CA LEU A 218 -24.34 17.38 15.30
C LEU A 218 -25.70 17.59 15.98
N VAL A 219 -26.19 16.55 16.66
CA VAL A 219 -27.13 16.68 17.78
C VAL A 219 -26.34 17.06 19.03
#